data_AF-A0AAU8CDB8-F1
#
_entry.id   AF-A0AAU8CDB8-F1
#
_cell.length_a   1.000
_cell.length_b   1.000
_cell.length_c   1.000
_cell.angle_alpha   90.00
_cell.angle_beta   90.00
_cell.angle_gamma   90.00
#
_symmetry.space_group_name_H-M   'P 1'
#
loop_
_entity.id
_entity.type
_entity.pdbx_description
1 polymer ?
#
loop_
_entity_poly.entity_id
_entity_poly.type
_entity_poly.pdbx_seq_one_letter_code
_entity_poly.pdbx_strand_id
1 'polypeptide(L)' 'MTQSSSDLRLGQPVRVARQSADKAKLAVHGYDRHQHFGDDGVVTDLRPGSDGPRVVVRFDDYGRDAVTYAPEELEFV' A
#
# COMPACT_ATOMS: atom_id res chain seq x y z
N MET A 1 16.33 -9.03 6.76
CA MET A 1 16.04 -7.77 7.48
C MET A 1 14.54 -7.73 7.67
N THR A 2 14.06 -7.96 8.89
CA THR A 2 12.62 -7.99 9.18
C THR A 2 12.19 -6.54 9.38
N GLN A 3 11.61 -5.94 8.34
CA GLN A 3 11.23 -4.53 8.34
C GLN A 3 9.99 -4.39 9.23
N SER A 4 10.21 -3.93 10.46
CA SER A 4 9.19 -3.79 11.47
C SER A 4 8.13 -2.78 11.01
N SER A 5 6.87 -3.21 11.01
CA SER A 5 5.66 -2.42 10.72
C SER A 5 5.50 -1.14 11.55
N SER A 6 6.43 -0.87 12.48
CA SER A 6 6.45 0.25 13.42
C SER A 6 7.12 1.51 12.85
N ASP A 7 7.75 1.46 11.67
CA ASP A 7 8.49 2.61 11.12
C ASP A 7 7.69 3.45 10.10
N LEU A 8 6.49 3.00 9.70
CA LEU A 8 5.65 3.74 8.77
C LEU A 8 5.05 4.99 9.43
N ARG A 9 5.33 6.16 8.84
CA ARG A 9 4.82 7.46 9.30
C ARG A 9 3.95 8.11 8.24
N LEU A 10 3.03 8.96 8.70
CA LEU A 10 2.26 9.83 7.82
C LEU A 10 3.21 10.76 7.05
N GLY A 11 2.97 10.91 5.75
CA GLY A 11 3.81 11.68 4.82
C GLY A 11 5.06 10.95 4.35
N GLN A 12 5.28 9.70 4.76
CA GLN A 12 6.46 8.95 4.36
C GLN A 12 6.34 8.46 2.91
N PRO A 13 7.35 8.68 2.05
CA PRO A 13 7.40 8.08 0.74
C PRO A 13 7.61 6.58 0.88
N VAL A 14 6.80 5.81 0.16
CA VAL A 14 6.81 4.36 0.13
C VAL A 14 6.61 3.88 -1.28
N ARG A 15 7.20 2.74 -1.60
CA ARG A 15 7.01 2.07 -2.88
C ARG A 15 6.27 0.76 -2.67
N VAL A 16 5.36 0.44 -3.57
CA VAL A 16 4.65 -0.84 -3.52
C VAL A 16 5.56 -1.94 -4.06
N ALA A 17 6.14 -2.72 -3.15
CA ALA A 17 7.14 -3.74 -3.46
C ALA A 17 6.56 -5.14 -3.67
N ARG A 18 5.36 -5.40 -3.13
CA ARG A 18 4.72 -6.72 -3.21
C ARG A 18 3.25 -6.59 -3.55
N GLN A 19 2.81 -7.36 -4.55
CA GLN A 19 1.39 -7.65 -4.74
C GLN A 19 1.05 -8.87 -3.88
N SER A 20 0.17 -8.74 -2.89
CA SER A 20 -0.42 -9.92 -2.24
C SER A 20 -1.04 -10.86 -3.30
N ALA A 21 -0.82 -12.17 -3.15
CA ALA A 21 -1.38 -13.18 -4.03
C ALA A 21 -2.93 -13.17 -4.08
N ASP A 22 -3.56 -12.62 -3.03
CA ASP A 22 -5.01 -12.42 -2.96
C ASP A 22 -5.50 -11.34 -3.96
N LYS A 23 -4.68 -10.31 -4.20
CA LYS A 23 -4.93 -9.28 -5.23
C LYS A 23 -4.64 -9.79 -6.65
N ALA A 24 -3.74 -10.76 -6.82
CA ALA A 24 -3.48 -11.40 -8.12
C ALA A 24 -4.68 -12.21 -8.62
N LYS A 25 -5.50 -12.79 -7.73
CA LYS A 25 -6.75 -13.47 -8.12
C LYS A 25 -7.86 -12.51 -8.55
N LEU A 26 -7.87 -11.27 -8.04
CA LEU A 26 -8.84 -10.24 -8.43
C LEU A 26 -8.61 -9.67 -9.83
N ALA A 27 -7.40 -9.80 -10.39
CA ALA A 27 -7.10 -9.43 -11.77
C ALA A 27 -7.91 -10.21 -12.81
N VAL A 28 -8.38 -11.42 -12.46
CA VAL A 28 -9.22 -12.25 -13.35
C VAL A 28 -10.67 -11.75 -13.42
N HIS A 29 -11.13 -10.95 -12.44
CA HIS A 29 -12.54 -10.53 -12.31
C HIS A 29 -12.79 -9.05 -12.64
N GLY A 30 -11.90 -8.39 -13.38
CA GLY A 30 -12.18 -7.05 -13.93
C GLY A 30 -12.23 -5.90 -12.92
N TYR A 31 -11.65 -6.08 -11.73
CA TYR A 31 -11.43 -4.98 -10.78
C TYR A 31 -10.10 -4.29 -11.13
N ASP A 32 -10.19 -3.27 -11.98
CA ASP A 32 -9.11 -2.46 -12.60
C ASP A 32 -8.25 -1.62 -11.63
N ARG A 33 -8.38 -1.79 -10.31
CA ARG A 33 -7.70 -0.96 -9.29
C ARG A 33 -6.43 -1.60 -8.69
N HIS A 34 -5.66 -2.30 -9.52
CA HIS A 34 -4.45 -3.02 -9.09
C HIS A 34 -3.17 -2.51 -9.77
N GLN A 35 -3.14 -1.24 -10.18
CA GLN A 35 -2.13 -0.71 -11.11
C GLN A 35 -0.83 -0.20 -10.46
N HIS A 36 -0.76 -0.02 -9.14
CA HIS A 36 0.39 0.67 -8.50
C HIS A 36 1.56 -0.23 -8.09
N PHE A 37 1.71 -1.43 -8.66
CA PHE A 37 2.89 -2.24 -8.32
C PHE A 37 4.15 -1.62 -8.90
N GLY A 38 5.13 -1.35 -8.03
CA GLY A 38 6.35 -0.65 -8.40
C GLY A 38 6.20 0.87 -8.49
N ASP A 39 5.01 1.43 -8.23
CA ASP A 39 4.80 2.88 -8.12
C ASP A 39 5.21 3.39 -6.73
N ASP A 40 5.68 4.63 -6.73
CA ASP A 40 5.96 5.41 -5.53
C ASP A 40 4.69 6.15 -5.10
N GLY A 41 4.43 6.13 -3.80
CA GLY A 41 3.32 6.84 -3.19
C GLY A 41 3.70 7.40 -1.82
N VAL A 42 2.77 8.12 -1.21
CA VAL A 42 2.94 8.68 0.12
C VAL A 42 1.92 8.09 1.08
N VAL A 43 2.37 7.71 2.27
CA VAL A 43 1.48 7.26 3.34
C VAL A 43 0.63 8.45 3.80
N THR A 44 -0.68 8.36 3.66
CA THR A 44 -1.61 9.42 4.08
C THR A 44 -2.39 9.05 5.33
N ASP A 45 -2.53 7.77 5.64
CA ASP A 45 -3.27 7.30 6.81
C ASP A 45 -2.76 5.93 7.28
N LEU A 46 -2.86 5.69 8.58
CA LEU A 46 -2.46 4.43 9.22
C LEU A 46 -3.62 3.95 10.09
N ARG A 47 -4.26 2.86 9.67
CA ARG A 47 -5.45 2.32 10.33
C ARG A 47 -5.13 1.02 11.05
N PRO A 48 -5.45 0.89 12.34
CA PRO A 48 -5.43 -0.42 12.99
C PRO A 48 -6.57 -1.28 12.39
N GLY A 49 -6.23 -2.42 11.80
CA GLY A 49 -7.19 -3.41 11.32
C GLY A 49 -7.18 -4.67 12.19
N SER A 50 -8.29 -5.41 12.21
CA SER A 50 -8.39 -6.67 12.96
C SER A 50 -7.41 -7.75 12.47
N ASP A 51 -6.97 -7.67 11.22
CA ASP A 51 -6.02 -8.58 10.58
C ASP A 51 -4.57 -8.02 10.57
N GLY A 52 -4.36 -6.88 11.23
CA GLY A 52 -3.09 -6.16 11.24
C GLY A 52 -3.25 -4.68 10.83
N PRO A 53 -2.20 -3.86 11.06
CA PRO A 53 -2.20 -2.47 10.63
C PRO A 53 -2.32 -2.37 9.11
N ARG A 54 -3.13 -1.42 8.65
CA ARG A 54 -3.36 -1.10 7.24
C ARG A 54 -2.87 0.30 6.96
N VAL A 55 -2.15 0.46 5.86
CA VAL A 55 -1.53 1.70 5.43
C VAL A 55 -2.27 2.21 4.21
N VAL A 56 -2.75 3.44 4.26
CA VAL A 56 -3.32 4.10 3.08
C VAL A 56 -2.20 4.85 2.38
N VAL A 57 -1.94 4.48 1.14
CA VAL A 57 -0.92 5.08 0.27
C VAL A 57 -1.62 5.83 -0.84
N ARG A 58 -1.18 7.06 -1.08
CA ARG A 58 -1.68 7.93 -2.13
C ARG A 58 -0.64 8.07 -3.25
N PHE A 59 -1.09 7.92 -4.49
CA PHE A 59 -0.23 7.96 -5.68
C PHE A 59 -0.39 9.27 -6.49
N ASP A 60 -1.45 10.04 -6.26
CA ASP A 60 -1.68 11.32 -6.93
C ASP A 60 -1.69 12.52 -5.97
N ASP A 61 -1.40 13.71 -6.50
CA ASP A 61 -1.37 14.94 -5.71
C ASP A 61 -2.78 15.38 -5.25
N TYR A 62 -3.82 15.02 -6.01
CA TYR A 62 -5.21 15.41 -5.80
C TYR A 62 -6.01 14.48 -4.85
N GLY A 63 -5.43 13.39 -4.35
CA GLY A 63 -6.11 12.51 -3.39
C GLY A 63 -7.22 11.64 -3.95
N ARG A 64 -7.30 11.51 -5.27
CA ARG A 64 -8.30 10.63 -5.91
C ARG A 64 -7.86 9.17 -5.94
N ASP A 65 -6.56 8.94 -5.85
CA ASP A 65 -5.94 7.64 -6.01
C ASP A 65 -5.21 7.24 -4.71
N ALA A 66 -6.02 6.76 -3.76
CA ALA A 66 -5.57 6.28 -2.47
C ALA A 66 -5.97 4.81 -2.30
N VAL A 67 -4.97 3.95 -2.09
CA VAL A 67 -5.13 2.50 -1.96
C VAL A 67 -4.58 2.02 -0.63
N THR A 68 -5.25 1.03 -0.05
CA THR A 68 -4.85 0.43 1.22
C THR A 68 -3.96 -0.79 0.98
N TYR A 69 -2.83 -0.82 1.69
CA TYR A 69 -1.82 -1.88 1.67
C TYR A 69 -1.51 -2.37 3.08
N ALA A 70 -0.99 -3.58 3.19
CA ALA A 70 -0.32 -4.01 4.40
C ALA A 70 1.11 -3.42 4.45
N PRO A 71 1.67 -3.16 5.64
CA PRO A 71 3.06 -2.71 5.79
C PRO A 71 4.08 -3.58 5.08
N GLU A 72 3.85 -4.90 5.07
CA GLU A 72 4.73 -5.88 4.42
C GLU A 72 4.69 -5.83 2.88
N GLU A 73 3.72 -5.11 2.31
CA GLU A 73 3.61 -4.88 0.86
C GLU A 73 4.37 -3.64 0.40
N LEU A 74 4.87 -2.84 1.34
CA LEU A 74 5.48 -1.54 1.10
C LEU A 74 6.98 -1.59 1.45
N GLU A 75 7.79 -1.01 0.59
CA GLU A 75 9.21 -0.71 0.86
C GLU A 75 9.40 0.79 1.06
N PHE A 76 10.35 1.15 1.92
CA PHE A 76 10.76 2.54 2.11
C PHE A 76 11.70 2.98 0.99
N VAL A 77 11.51 4.21 0.50
CA VAL A 77 12.33 4.85 -0.53
C VAL A 77 13.18 5.96 0.07
#